data_AF-A0A7Z8QCI4-F1
#
_entry.id   AF-A0A7Z8QCI4-F1
#
_cell.length_a   1.000
_cell.length_b   1.000
_cell.length_c   1.000
_cell.angle_alpha   90.00
_cell.angle_beta   90.00
_cell.angle_gamma   90.00
#
_symmetry.space_group_name_H-M   'P 1'
#
loop_
_entity.id
_entity.type
_entity.pdbx_description
1 polymer ?
#
loop_
_entity_poly.entity_id
_entity_poly.type
_entity_poly.pdbx_seq_one_letter_code
_entity_poly.pdbx_strand_id
1 'polypeptide(L)'
;MSKHNQEEKQSNKGNPLASEENASAQAIEGVLERVAEKDPQAALDIRGYIAVQQVTHQGPMPSPDDLKQYFHTQSDLPERMMKMAEYSLENKAQHHRKILELKEKEIELQQLELIKADGAHKREIVTQNISLGLAFITVLVCILGAFYLALEDKKEVALLIGGATVIGIVGAFLANKRDSKKK
;
A
#
# COMPACT_ATOMS: atom_id res chain seq x y z
N MET A 1 15.65 13.91 -47.15
CA MET A 1 16.53 12.76 -46.78
C MET A 1 16.09 12.30 -45.40
N SER A 2 15.15 11.36 -45.32
CA SER A 2 15.38 9.89 -45.24
C SER A 2 15.86 9.46 -43.85
N LYS A 3 14.92 9.07 -42.96
CA LYS A 3 14.50 7.68 -42.65
C LYS A 3 15.47 6.98 -41.68
N HIS A 4 15.07 6.80 -40.42
CA HIS A 4 14.66 5.46 -39.96
C HIS A 4 13.92 5.52 -38.61
N ASN A 5 12.75 4.89 -38.62
CA ASN A 5 11.88 4.53 -37.53
C ASN A 5 11.67 3.01 -37.71
N GLN A 6 11.82 2.21 -36.64
CA GLN A 6 11.29 0.84 -36.41
C GLN A 6 12.03 0.27 -35.17
N GLU A 7 11.33 0.17 -34.04
CA GLU A 7 10.71 -1.06 -33.52
C GLU A 7 11.73 -2.07 -32.96
N GLU A 8 11.73 -2.26 -31.63
CA GLU A 8 11.58 -3.60 -31.04
C GLU A 8 11.30 -3.53 -29.53
N LYS A 9 10.06 -3.88 -29.17
CA LYS A 9 9.70 -4.45 -27.87
C LYS A 9 10.36 -5.82 -27.75
N GLN A 10 10.98 -6.10 -26.61
CA GLN A 10 11.15 -7.42 -25.96
C GLN A 10 12.16 -7.20 -24.81
N SER A 11 12.12 -7.83 -23.66
CA SER A 11 11.26 -8.82 -23.05
C SER A 11 11.73 -8.87 -21.60
N ASN A 12 10.77 -8.82 -20.66
CA ASN A 12 11.01 -9.04 -19.24
C ASN A 12 11.57 -10.45 -19.06
N LYS A 13 12.90 -10.58 -18.91
CA LYS A 13 13.58 -11.86 -18.74
C LYS A 13 13.40 -12.30 -17.29
N GLY A 14 12.29 -12.98 -17.04
CA GLY A 14 12.04 -13.71 -15.80
C GLY A 14 13.14 -14.72 -15.54
N ASN A 15 13.48 -14.87 -14.26
CA ASN A 15 14.50 -15.77 -13.74
C ASN A 15 14.20 -17.24 -14.14
N PRO A 16 15.08 -17.95 -14.88
CA PRO A 16 14.80 -19.29 -15.41
C PRO A 16 14.67 -20.39 -14.35
N LEU A 17 15.11 -20.15 -13.11
CA LEU A 17 15.04 -21.12 -12.02
C LEU A 17 13.61 -21.38 -11.50
N ALA A 18 12.69 -20.41 -11.64
CA ALA A 18 11.32 -20.57 -11.16
C ALA A 18 10.46 -21.47 -12.07
N SER A 19 10.86 -21.67 -13.32
CA SER A 19 10.10 -22.43 -14.32
C SER A 19 10.29 -23.95 -14.20
N GLU A 20 11.44 -24.42 -13.73
CA GLU A 20 11.74 -25.86 -13.63
C GLU A 20 11.17 -26.52 -12.37
N GLU A 21 11.12 -25.80 -11.24
CA GLU A 21 10.45 -26.28 -10.01
C GLU A 21 8.94 -26.47 -10.22
N ASN A 22 8.29 -25.56 -10.96
CA ASN A 22 6.85 -25.65 -11.19
C ASN A 22 6.48 -26.74 -12.21
N ALA A 23 7.32 -27.00 -13.22
CA ALA A 23 7.11 -28.06 -14.18
C ALA A 23 7.36 -29.46 -13.59
N SER A 24 8.35 -29.59 -12.70
CA SER A 24 8.62 -30.84 -11.98
C SER A 24 7.56 -31.12 -10.90
N ALA A 25 7.06 -30.09 -10.21
CA ALA A 25 5.96 -30.24 -9.24
C ALA A 25 4.66 -30.75 -9.89
N GLN A 26 4.28 -30.21 -11.06
CA GLN A 26 3.13 -30.69 -11.83
C GLN A 26 3.32 -32.09 -12.41
N ALA A 27 4.57 -32.50 -12.72
CA ALA A 27 4.87 -33.83 -13.24
C ALA A 27 4.78 -34.93 -12.17
N ILE A 28 5.05 -34.59 -10.90
CA ILE A 28 4.97 -35.49 -9.74
C ILE A 28 3.51 -35.68 -9.30
N GLU A 29 2.66 -34.68 -9.55
CA GLU A 29 1.24 -34.71 -9.24
C GLU A 29 0.51 -35.82 -10.04
N GLY A 30 -0.20 -36.71 -9.33
CA GLY A 30 -0.92 -37.85 -9.91
C GLY A 30 -0.05 -39.05 -10.32
N VAL A 31 1.27 -39.06 -10.08
CA VAL A 31 2.12 -40.24 -10.36
C VAL A 31 1.68 -41.45 -9.53
N LEU A 32 1.36 -41.24 -8.25
CA LEU A 32 0.87 -42.29 -7.35
C LEU A 32 -0.45 -42.92 -7.85
N GLU A 33 -1.33 -42.11 -8.43
CA GLU A 33 -2.63 -42.54 -8.96
C GLU A 33 -2.46 -43.34 -10.26
N ARG A 34 -1.57 -42.91 -11.15
CA ARG A 34 -1.20 -43.64 -12.37
C ARG A 34 -0.49 -44.97 -12.09
N VAL A 35 0.33 -45.04 -11.04
CA VAL A 35 1.00 -46.28 -10.64
C VAL A 35 0.02 -47.23 -9.96
N ALA A 36 -0.89 -46.73 -9.13
CA ALA A 36 -1.91 -47.54 -8.46
C ALA A 36 -2.88 -48.25 -9.42
N GLU A 37 -3.18 -47.63 -10.56
CA GLU A 37 -4.04 -48.21 -11.61
C GLU A 37 -3.39 -49.40 -12.32
N LYS A 38 -2.05 -49.40 -12.44
CA LYS A 38 -1.29 -50.40 -13.20
C LYS A 38 -0.65 -51.48 -12.32
N ASP A 39 -0.21 -51.10 -11.11
CA ASP A 39 0.33 -51.99 -10.09
C ASP A 39 0.01 -51.44 -8.68
N PRO A 40 -1.02 -52.00 -8.02
CA PRO A 40 -1.46 -51.51 -6.71
C PRO A 40 -0.45 -51.79 -5.59
N GLN A 41 0.44 -52.78 -5.74
CA GLN A 41 1.44 -53.08 -4.72
C GLN A 41 2.61 -52.09 -4.80
N ALA A 42 3.10 -51.77 -6.00
CA ALA A 42 4.15 -50.78 -6.20
C ALA A 42 3.74 -49.37 -5.72
N ALA A 43 2.46 -49.00 -5.87
CA ALA A 43 1.95 -47.72 -5.37
C ALA A 43 1.97 -47.60 -3.83
N LEU A 44 1.74 -48.72 -3.12
CA LEU A 44 1.80 -48.76 -1.66
C LEU A 44 3.24 -48.64 -1.15
N ASP A 45 4.19 -49.28 -1.83
CA ASP A 45 5.62 -49.18 -1.49
C ASP A 45 6.16 -47.78 -1.71
N ILE A 46 5.79 -47.13 -2.83
CA ILE A 46 6.17 -45.74 -3.12
C ILE A 46 5.55 -44.79 -2.09
N ARG A 47 4.28 -45.00 -1.71
CA ARG A 47 3.62 -44.21 -0.65
C ARG A 47 4.32 -44.37 0.69
N GLY A 48 4.71 -45.60 1.05
CA GLY A 48 5.48 -45.88 2.25
C GLY A 48 6.83 -45.17 2.25
N TYR A 49 7.54 -45.21 1.13
CA TYR A 49 8.83 -44.54 0.97
C TYR A 49 8.74 -43.01 1.05
N ILE A 50 7.72 -42.40 0.42
CA ILE A 50 7.47 -40.95 0.50
C ILE A 50 7.13 -40.53 1.93
N ALA A 51 6.30 -41.30 2.64
CA ALA A 51 5.95 -41.01 4.03
C ALA A 51 7.17 -41.08 4.96
N VAL A 52 8.11 -41.99 4.70
CA VAL A 52 9.38 -42.09 5.45
C VAL A 52 10.34 -40.95 5.12
N GLN A 53 10.33 -40.41 3.90
CA GLN A 53 11.15 -39.23 3.55
C GLN A 53 10.56 -37.91 4.05
N GLN A 54 9.25 -37.85 4.29
CA GLN A 54 8.57 -36.67 4.83
C GLN A 54 8.65 -36.54 6.36
N VAL A 55 9.75 -36.96 7.00
CA VAL A 55 10.05 -36.57 8.39
C VAL A 55 10.31 -35.06 8.37
N THR A 56 9.20 -34.30 8.40
CA THR A 56 9.20 -32.85 8.39
C THR A 56 9.54 -32.43 9.79
N HIS A 57 10.80 -32.11 10.02
CA HIS A 57 11.25 -31.60 11.31
C HIS A 57 10.62 -30.23 11.55
N GLN A 58 9.65 -30.17 12.47
CA GLN A 58 9.01 -28.92 12.88
C GLN A 58 9.64 -28.43 14.17
N GLY A 59 10.40 -27.34 14.07
CA GLY A 59 11.02 -26.67 15.20
C GLY A 59 12.52 -26.48 15.04
N PRO A 60 13.14 -25.68 15.93
CA PRO A 60 14.57 -25.35 15.85
C PRO A 60 15.48 -26.50 16.30
N MET A 61 14.90 -27.62 16.75
CA MET A 61 15.61 -28.70 17.43
C MET A 61 15.34 -30.02 16.70
N PRO A 62 16.37 -30.83 16.39
CA PRO A 62 16.22 -32.13 15.75
C PRO A 62 15.54 -33.13 16.68
N SER A 63 15.17 -34.30 16.18
CA SER A 63 14.53 -35.30 17.03
C SER A 63 15.52 -35.84 18.09
N PRO A 64 15.04 -36.34 19.24
CA PRO A 64 15.91 -36.96 20.24
C PRO A 64 16.75 -38.12 19.72
N ASP A 65 16.26 -38.83 18.70
CA ASP A 65 17.01 -39.95 18.10
C ASP A 65 18.11 -39.46 17.15
N ASP A 66 17.89 -38.35 16.44
CA ASP A 66 18.93 -37.72 15.62
C ASP A 66 20.04 -37.12 16.48
N LEU A 67 19.70 -36.52 17.63
CA LEU A 67 20.69 -36.01 18.59
C LEU A 67 21.66 -37.10 19.08
N LYS A 68 21.16 -38.32 19.29
CA LYS A 68 22.00 -39.46 19.66
C LYS A 68 22.98 -39.80 18.53
N GLN A 69 22.54 -39.75 17.28
CA GLN A 69 23.41 -39.95 16.11
C GLN A 69 24.48 -38.85 16.02
N TYR A 70 24.13 -37.60 16.30
CA TYR A 70 25.08 -36.50 16.35
C TYR A 70 26.11 -36.65 17.48
N PHE A 71 25.71 -37.18 18.64
CA PHE A 71 26.62 -37.48 19.75
C PHE A 71 27.72 -38.49 19.36
N HIS A 72 27.38 -39.48 18.52
CA HIS A 72 28.35 -40.44 17.99
C HIS A 72 29.36 -39.80 17.02
N THR A 73 29.03 -38.65 16.41
CA THR A 73 29.94 -37.90 15.54
C THR A 73 30.85 -36.99 16.37
N GLN A 74 30.27 -36.23 17.30
CA GLN A 74 31.00 -35.37 18.22
C GLN A 74 30.20 -35.25 19.52
N SER A 75 30.86 -35.52 20.65
CA SER A 75 30.20 -35.57 21.96
C SER A 75 29.61 -34.22 22.41
N ASP A 76 30.17 -33.11 21.94
CA ASP A 76 29.73 -31.73 22.27
C ASP A 76 28.64 -31.18 21.33
N LEU A 77 28.34 -31.86 20.22
CA LEU A 77 27.43 -31.35 19.20
C LEU A 77 25.99 -31.12 19.71
N PRO A 78 25.37 -32.07 20.45
CA PRO A 78 23.99 -31.92 20.92
C PRO A 78 23.81 -30.71 21.85
N GLU A 79 24.75 -30.52 22.77
CA GLU A 79 24.76 -29.39 23.72
C GLU A 79 24.88 -28.05 22.97
N ARG A 80 25.78 -27.98 21.99
CA ARG A 80 25.97 -26.80 21.14
C ARG A 80 24.73 -26.48 20.31
N MET A 81 24.06 -27.51 19.77
CA MET A 81 22.81 -27.35 19.01
C MET A 81 21.69 -26.84 19.91
N MET A 82 21.56 -27.36 21.13
CA MET A 82 20.57 -26.90 22.10
C MET A 82 20.81 -25.43 22.46
N LYS A 83 22.06 -25.04 22.74
CA LYS A 83 22.42 -23.65 23.02
C LYS A 83 22.15 -22.70 21.85
N MET A 84 22.39 -23.14 20.61
CA MET A 84 22.05 -22.35 19.42
C MET A 84 20.53 -22.24 19.21
N ALA A 85 19.77 -23.30 19.50
CA ALA A 85 18.32 -23.28 19.42
C ALA A 85 17.72 -22.33 20.46
N GLU A 86 18.23 -22.35 21.69
CA GLU A 86 17.85 -21.41 22.75
C GLU A 86 18.17 -19.95 22.37
N TYR A 87 19.38 -19.69 21.87
CA TYR A 87 19.78 -18.36 21.41
C TYR A 87 18.90 -17.86 20.26
N SER A 88 18.58 -18.73 19.29
CA SER A 88 17.69 -18.41 18.18
C SER A 88 16.27 -18.09 18.66
N LEU A 89 15.76 -18.87 19.63
CA LEU A 89 14.44 -18.67 20.22
C LEU A 89 14.36 -17.35 20.99
N GLU A 90 15.37 -17.06 21.81
CA GLU A 90 15.47 -15.80 22.56
C GLU A 90 15.56 -14.60 21.61
N ASN A 91 16.42 -14.67 20.60
CA ASN A 91 16.56 -13.59 19.63
C ASN A 91 15.26 -13.35 18.85
N LYS A 92 14.55 -14.43 18.46
CA LYS A 92 13.23 -14.32 17.82
C LYS A 92 12.21 -13.65 18.74
N ALA A 93 12.19 -14.00 20.03
CA ALA A 93 11.31 -13.37 21.01
C ALA A 93 11.62 -11.87 21.19
N GLN A 94 12.90 -11.49 21.27
CA GLN A 94 13.32 -10.09 21.36
C GLN A 94 12.90 -9.30 20.11
N HIS A 95 13.13 -9.83 18.90
CA HIS A 95 12.67 -9.21 17.67
C HIS A 95 11.15 -9.06 17.63
N HIS A 96 10.42 -10.08 18.06
CA HIS A 96 8.96 -10.02 18.08
C HIS A 96 8.44 -8.92 19.01
N ARG A 97 9.03 -8.76 20.20
CA ARG A 97 8.71 -7.66 21.12
C ARG A 97 8.99 -6.29 20.49
N LYS A 98 10.15 -6.13 19.85
CA LYS A 98 10.52 -4.89 19.17
C LYS A 98 9.58 -4.56 18.01
N ILE A 99 9.15 -5.57 17.26
CA ILE A 99 8.16 -5.40 16.17
C ILE A 99 6.83 -4.89 16.74
N LEU A 100 6.36 -5.48 17.85
CA LEU A 100 5.13 -5.04 18.50
C LEU A 100 5.23 -3.59 19.00
N GLU A 101 6.34 -3.22 19.63
CA GLU A 101 6.59 -1.85 20.09
C GLU A 101 6.60 -0.84 18.93
N LEU A 102 7.25 -1.19 17.81
CA LEU A 102 7.27 -0.33 16.62
C LEU A 102 5.88 -0.20 16.00
N LYS A 103 5.09 -1.27 15.99
CA LYS A 103 3.70 -1.25 15.50
C LYS A 103 2.79 -0.41 16.37
N GLU A 104 2.96 -0.44 17.68
CA GLU A 104 2.22 0.41 18.62
C GLU A 104 2.49 1.89 18.34
N LYS A 105 3.77 2.27 18.19
CA LYS A 105 4.18 3.64 17.82
C LYS A 105 3.66 4.06 16.44
N GLU A 106 3.64 3.14 15.48
CA GLU A 106 3.07 3.40 14.14
C GLU A 106 1.57 3.73 14.23
N ILE A 107 0.81 2.97 15.03
CA ILE A 107 -0.62 3.22 15.25
C ILE A 107 -0.84 4.57 15.93
N GLU A 108 -0.03 4.92 16.93
CA GLU A 108 -0.12 6.21 17.62
C GLU A 108 0.13 7.39 16.67
N LEU A 109 1.18 7.29 15.83
CA LEU A 109 1.47 8.30 14.81
C LEU A 109 0.33 8.43 13.81
N GLN A 110 -0.22 7.31 13.34
CA GLN A 110 -1.32 7.31 12.40
C GLN A 110 -2.58 7.97 12.98
N GLN A 111 -2.89 7.71 14.25
CA GLN A 111 -4.00 8.38 14.95
C GLN A 111 -3.76 9.90 15.04
N LEU A 112 -2.54 10.31 15.33
CA LEU A 112 -2.18 11.72 15.45
C LEU A 112 -2.25 12.45 14.09
N GLU A 113 -1.88 11.76 13.00
CA GLU A 113 -2.06 12.26 11.63
C GLU A 113 -3.53 12.40 11.26
N LEU A 114 -4.39 11.42 11.59
CA LEU A 114 -5.82 11.50 11.34
C LEU A 114 -6.46 12.69 12.06
N ILE A 115 -6.13 12.91 13.34
CA ILE A 115 -6.63 14.05 14.11
C ILE A 115 -6.21 15.38 13.47
N LYS A 116 -4.96 15.46 12.98
CA LYS A 116 -4.46 16.65 12.28
C LYS A 116 -5.16 16.85 10.93
N ALA A 117 -5.36 15.79 10.16
CA ALA A 117 -6.04 15.83 8.87
C ALA A 117 -7.50 16.27 9.03
N ASP A 118 -8.22 15.71 10.00
CA ASP A 118 -9.59 16.11 10.33
C ASP A 118 -9.66 17.58 10.77
N GLY A 119 -8.70 18.02 11.58
CA GLY A 119 -8.57 19.42 11.99
C GLY A 119 -8.30 20.36 10.82
N ALA A 120 -7.44 19.96 9.88
CA ALA A 120 -7.14 20.73 8.67
C ALA A 120 -8.37 20.83 7.76
N HIS A 121 -9.08 19.71 7.53
CA HIS A 121 -10.27 19.69 6.68
C HIS A 121 -11.41 20.53 7.26
N LYS A 122 -11.63 20.46 8.59
CA LYS A 122 -12.57 21.35 9.28
C LYS A 122 -12.20 22.83 9.12
N ARG A 123 -10.91 23.18 9.23
CA ARG A 123 -10.45 24.56 9.04
C ARG A 123 -10.68 25.03 7.61
N GLU A 124 -10.37 24.19 6.61
CA GLU A 124 -10.57 24.51 5.21
C GLU A 124 -12.04 24.83 4.91
N ILE A 125 -12.97 23.96 5.32
CA ILE A 125 -14.41 24.17 5.14
C ILE A 125 -14.89 25.46 5.82
N VAL A 126 -14.43 25.73 7.04
CA VAL A 126 -14.80 26.95 7.77
C VAL A 126 -14.26 28.19 7.07
N THR A 127 -12.99 28.20 6.64
CA THR A 127 -12.41 29.35 5.93
C THR A 127 -13.07 29.60 4.58
N GLN A 128 -13.42 28.55 3.83
CA GLN A 128 -14.14 28.65 2.58
C GLN A 128 -15.52 29.29 2.79
N ASN A 129 -16.29 28.82 3.78
CA ASN A 129 -17.61 29.37 4.09
C ASN A 129 -17.54 30.82 4.58
N ILE A 130 -16.55 31.18 5.40
CA ILE A 130 -16.34 32.56 5.87
C ILE A 130 -16.01 33.48 4.68
N SER A 131 -15.11 33.06 3.80
CA SER A 131 -14.71 33.86 2.63
C SER A 131 -15.89 34.09 1.68
N LEU A 132 -16.72 33.06 1.46
CA LEU A 132 -17.92 33.16 0.65
C LEU A 132 -18.96 34.10 1.28
N GLY A 133 -19.16 34.01 2.60
CA GLY A 133 -20.05 34.90 3.34
C GLY A 133 -19.61 36.37 3.27
N LEU A 134 -18.32 36.65 3.46
CA LEU A 134 -17.77 38.01 3.35
C LEU A 134 -17.91 38.56 1.92
N ALA A 135 -17.65 37.74 0.90
CA ALA A 135 -17.83 38.14 -0.50
C ALA A 135 -19.30 38.46 -0.83
N PHE A 136 -20.25 37.71 -0.27
CA PHE A 136 -21.67 38.00 -0.45
C PHE A 136 -22.08 39.34 0.19
N ILE A 137 -21.61 39.60 1.41
CA ILE A 137 -21.90 40.85 2.13
C ILE A 137 -21.31 42.05 1.38
N THR A 138 -20.08 41.97 0.89
CA THR A 138 -19.44 43.09 0.17
C THR A 138 -20.16 43.42 -1.13
N VAL A 139 -20.62 42.41 -1.87
CA VAL A 139 -21.43 42.61 -3.09
C VAL A 139 -22.76 43.28 -2.76
N LEU A 140 -23.45 42.85 -1.69
CA LEU A 140 -24.69 43.48 -1.25
C LEU A 140 -24.50 44.97 -0.91
N VAL A 141 -23.44 45.30 -0.17
CA VAL A 141 -23.12 46.70 0.18
C VAL A 141 -22.83 47.52 -1.08
N CYS A 142 -22.12 46.97 -2.06
CA CYS A 142 -21.86 47.64 -3.34
C CYS A 142 -23.13 47.93 -4.14
N ILE A 143 -24.06 46.96 -4.22
CA ILE A 143 -25.34 47.13 -4.93
C ILE A 143 -26.20 48.19 -4.23
N LEU A 144 -26.32 48.11 -2.90
CA LEU A 144 -27.08 49.09 -2.12
C LEU A 144 -26.46 50.49 -2.22
N GLY A 145 -25.13 50.59 -2.15
CA GLY A 145 -24.41 51.85 -2.30
C GLY A 145 -24.58 52.48 -3.70
N ALA A 146 -24.49 51.67 -4.76
CA ALA A 146 -24.74 52.14 -6.12
C ALA A 146 -26.18 52.60 -6.31
N PHE A 147 -27.16 51.87 -5.74
CA PHE A 147 -28.56 52.25 -5.77
C PHE A 147 -28.82 53.57 -5.02
N TYR A 148 -28.21 53.74 -3.83
CA TYR A 148 -28.32 54.98 -3.06
C TYR A 148 -27.72 56.18 -3.80
N LEU A 149 -26.54 56.03 -4.41
CA LEU A 149 -25.92 57.09 -5.22
C LEU A 149 -26.72 57.45 -6.47
N ALA A 150 -27.44 56.50 -7.05
CA ALA A 150 -28.30 56.75 -8.20
C ALA A 150 -29.50 57.65 -7.84
N LEU A 151 -29.99 57.58 -6.59
CA LEU A 151 -31.07 58.43 -6.09
C LEU A 151 -30.61 59.86 -5.79
N GLU A 152 -29.35 60.07 -5.42
CA GLU A 152 -28.75 61.41 -5.20
C GLU A 152 -28.31 62.11 -6.51
N ASP A 153 -28.71 61.61 -7.68
CA ASP A 153 -28.39 62.15 -9.01
C ASP A 153 -26.88 62.14 -9.39
N LYS A 154 -26.04 61.42 -8.62
CA LYS A 154 -24.60 61.21 -8.88
C LYS A 154 -24.39 60.04 -9.86
N LYS A 155 -24.95 60.18 -11.06
CA LYS A 155 -25.03 59.11 -12.07
C LYS A 155 -23.68 58.55 -12.51
N GLU A 156 -22.65 59.39 -12.63
CA GLU A 156 -21.31 58.93 -13.05
C GLU A 156 -20.68 57.98 -12.03
N VAL A 157 -20.74 58.33 -10.74
CA VAL A 157 -20.15 57.51 -9.67
C VAL A 157 -20.96 56.24 -9.45
N ALA A 158 -22.29 56.32 -9.55
CA ALA A 158 -23.17 55.14 -9.49
C ALA A 158 -22.87 54.14 -10.62
N LEU A 159 -22.66 54.62 -11.84
CA LEU A 159 -22.32 53.79 -13.00
C LEU A 159 -20.94 53.15 -12.86
N LEU A 160 -19.97 53.87 -12.29
CA LEU A 160 -18.61 53.36 -12.09
C LEU A 160 -18.58 52.23 -11.04
N ILE A 161 -19.26 52.43 -9.90
CA ILE A 161 -19.33 51.43 -8.82
C ILE A 161 -20.19 50.22 -9.24
N GLY A 162 -21.38 50.47 -9.79
CA GLY A 162 -22.26 49.41 -10.30
C GLY A 162 -21.64 48.65 -11.46
N GLY A 163 -21.02 49.34 -12.42
CA GLY A 163 -20.34 48.72 -13.54
C GLY A 163 -19.14 47.86 -13.13
N ALA A 164 -18.29 48.35 -12.22
CA ALA A 164 -17.14 47.60 -11.73
C ALA A 164 -17.55 46.28 -11.04
N THR A 165 -18.65 46.29 -10.27
CA THR A 165 -19.14 45.08 -9.59
C THR A 165 -19.64 44.02 -10.56
N VAL A 166 -20.40 44.41 -11.59
CA VAL A 166 -20.89 43.48 -12.63
C VAL A 166 -19.72 42.90 -13.44
N ILE A 167 -18.77 43.74 -13.85
CA ILE A 167 -17.56 43.30 -14.57
C ILE A 167 -16.75 42.31 -13.72
N GLY A 168 -16.60 42.58 -12.42
CA GLY A 168 -15.93 41.67 -11.48
C GLY A 168 -16.59 40.29 -11.41
N ILE A 169 -17.92 40.23 -11.29
CA ILE A 169 -18.67 38.98 -11.25
C ILE A 169 -18.51 38.19 -12.55
N VAL A 170 -18.73 38.85 -13.70
CA VAL A 170 -18.61 38.20 -15.03
C VAL A 170 -17.18 37.73 -15.27
N GLY A 171 -16.19 38.53 -14.87
CA GLY A 171 -14.77 38.18 -14.93
C GLY A 171 -14.44 36.92 -14.12
N ALA A 172 -14.96 36.81 -12.89
CA ALA A 172 -14.80 35.63 -12.05
C ALA A 172 -15.43 34.37 -12.67
N PHE A 173 -16.62 34.48 -13.25
CA PHE A 173 -17.28 33.36 -13.96
C PHE A 173 -16.47 32.88 -15.17
N LEU A 174 -15.91 33.81 -15.96
CA LEU A 174 -15.08 33.49 -17.11
C LEU A 174 -13.74 32.87 -16.71
N ALA A 175 -13.12 33.36 -15.64
CA ALA A 175 -11.89 32.81 -15.10
C ALA A 175 -12.09 31.37 -14.60
N ASN A 176 -13.16 31.11 -13.84
CA ASN A 176 -13.50 29.77 -13.33
C ASN A 176 -13.66 28.73 -14.46
N LYS A 177 -14.28 29.13 -15.58
CA LYS A 177 -14.44 28.26 -16.75
C LYS A 177 -13.13 27.93 -17.48
N ARG A 178 -12.09 28.75 -17.33
CA ARG A 178 -10.77 28.50 -17.93
C ARG A 178 -9.96 27.50 -17.11
N ASP A 179 -10.01 27.60 -15.79
CA ASP A 179 -9.31 26.65 -14.90
C ASP A 179 -9.94 25.26 -14.93
N SER A 180 -11.27 25.16 -15.07
CA SER A 180 -11.95 23.86 -15.21
C SER A 180 -11.61 23.12 -16.51
N LYS A 181 -11.01 23.79 -17.50
CA LYS A 181 -10.65 23.20 -18.81
C LYS A 181 -9.17 22.77 -18.88
N LYS A 182 -8.37 23.19 -17.89
CA LYS A 182 -6.93 22.87 -17.76
C LYS A 182 -6.66 21.73 -16.78
N LYS A 183 -7.62 21.41 -15.92
CA LYS A 183 -7.57 20.27 -15.01
C LYS A 183 -8.12 19.03 -15.69
#